data_AF-F4C9T2-F1
#
_entry.id   AF-F4C9T2-F1
#
_cell.length_a   1.000
_cell.length_b   1.000
_cell.length_c   1.000
_cell.angle_alpha   90.00
_cell.angle_beta   90.00
_cell.angle_gamma   90.00
#
_symmetry.space_group_name_H-M   'P 1'
#
loop_
_entity.id
_entity.type
_entity.pdbx_description
1 polymer ?
#
loop_
_entity_poly.entity_id
_entity_poly.type
_entity_poly.pdbx_seq_one_letter_code
_entity_poly.pdbx_strand_id
1 'polypeptide(L)'
;MLYKFLLYFILTVILLSCTSTPLVEDDIFNTPDFGNNSAKRSAYEFLTANLTGLSHVSEYGNLIYDTISLNRDYLIENLESAIRSSEPLRKANLIGDSEFQEYILPYRVNASRIMNWRKEVWKKYDTKEFKDIQDEKSLIDCCNKINDRLRQWFVFGSLQQLEDTLTYSHINHYKKGSCISMANLAAYTLRAMGAPIAIDFVPAWGNVPGGHVWNSLVLKGGKFYPFQGAESNILSYEPLYLVKSENNEQLSTYRRPPKVYRKTFSIQKESVYYKQRQKLPQIGLTSRMIDVTRNYVPVSTIIIKADELMTKPENVFINVYNNGLWVPVMVVEAEHGEYIFKDLGNDLLYSVTTYNKVSFEFINLTFYLDKSGNMIKLNPSFEKKIDVNLHKIRSIEMEQLEELKKGWDVDKLLSIAEEKTYTIPTKNRKYNLYYWQNKWIKTGISKLKSGNVSFKEVPSNALYLFSEGKPSNKDRPFILYKNQIKWL
;
A
#
# COMPACT_ATOMS: atom_id res chain seq x y z
N MET A 1 14.92 9.81 -9.00
CA MET A 1 14.15 9.27 -10.14
C MET A 1 12.68 9.70 -10.11
N LEU A 2 12.09 10.05 -8.95
CA LEU A 2 10.74 10.63 -8.84
C LEU A 2 10.58 12.07 -9.38
N TYR A 3 11.67 12.83 -9.56
CA TYR A 3 11.60 14.24 -9.99
C TYR A 3 11.55 14.46 -11.51
N LYS A 4 11.82 13.42 -12.32
CA LYS A 4 11.77 13.54 -13.80
C LYS A 4 10.40 13.23 -14.41
N PHE A 5 9.48 12.64 -13.65
CA PHE A 5 8.12 12.38 -14.10
C PHE A 5 7.15 13.53 -13.81
N LEU A 6 7.49 14.44 -12.89
CA LEU A 6 6.61 15.56 -12.52
C LEU A 6 6.67 16.73 -13.53
N LEU A 7 7.73 16.83 -14.34
CA LEU A 7 7.94 17.97 -15.24
C LEU A 7 7.33 17.80 -16.64
N TYR A 8 6.92 16.59 -17.02
CA TYR A 8 6.35 16.31 -18.36
C TYR A 8 4.82 16.20 -18.38
N PHE A 9 4.15 16.46 -17.25
CA PHE A 9 2.69 16.40 -17.13
C PHE A 9 2.01 17.78 -17.08
N ILE A 10 2.79 18.85 -17.21
CA ILE A 10 2.31 20.23 -17.33
C ILE A 10 2.61 20.67 -18.76
N LEU A 11 1.59 21.10 -19.51
CA LEU A 11 1.48 21.25 -20.98
C LEU A 11 1.03 19.93 -21.64
N THR A 12 -0.22 19.74 -22.05
CA THR A 12 -1.13 20.67 -22.73
C THR A 12 -2.58 20.23 -22.54
N VAL A 13 -3.43 21.16 -22.13
CA VAL A 13 -4.88 21.13 -22.35
C VAL A 13 -5.19 22.08 -23.50
N ILE A 14 -6.30 21.82 -24.19
CA ILE A 14 -7.03 22.62 -25.18
C ILE A 14 -6.69 22.28 -26.65
N LEU A 15 -7.52 21.46 -27.30
CA LEU A 15 -8.57 21.91 -28.24
C LEU A 15 -9.41 20.71 -28.75
N LEU A 16 -10.72 20.92 -28.76
CA LEU A 16 -11.74 20.00 -29.26
C LEU A 16 -11.52 19.64 -30.75
N SER A 17 -11.78 18.37 -31.08
CA SER A 17 -12.45 18.06 -32.34
C SER A 17 -13.49 16.98 -32.07
N CYS A 18 -14.75 17.34 -32.32
CA CYS A 18 -15.85 16.39 -32.43
C CYS A 18 -15.58 15.50 -33.64
N THR A 19 -15.32 14.23 -33.41
CA THR A 19 -15.66 13.19 -34.37
C THR A 19 -16.64 12.26 -33.67
N SER A 20 -17.90 12.37 -34.09
CA SER A 20 -18.98 11.49 -33.67
C SER A 20 -18.66 10.07 -34.14
N THR A 21 -18.04 9.27 -33.28
CA THR A 21 -18.18 7.81 -33.36
C THR A 21 -19.64 7.47 -33.10
N PRO A 22 -20.25 6.55 -33.88
CA PRO A 22 -21.64 6.20 -33.68
C PRO A 22 -21.79 5.67 -32.25
N LEU A 23 -22.74 6.25 -31.52
CA LEU A 23 -23.21 5.73 -30.24
C LEU A 23 -23.65 4.29 -30.48
N VAL A 24 -22.86 3.32 -30.01
CA VAL A 24 -23.37 1.99 -29.73
C VAL A 24 -24.42 2.22 -28.65
N GLU A 25 -25.69 1.99 -28.97
CA GLU A 25 -26.80 2.12 -28.02
C GLU A 25 -26.44 1.41 -26.70
N ASP A 26 -26.74 2.11 -25.59
CA ASP A 26 -26.46 1.80 -24.18
C ASP A 26 -27.04 0.44 -23.72
N ASP A 27 -26.54 -0.65 -24.27
CA ASP A 27 -27.07 -1.98 -23.99
C ASP A 27 -26.39 -2.58 -22.75
N ILE A 28 -25.16 -2.22 -22.41
CA ILE A 28 -24.44 -2.86 -21.28
C ILE A 28 -25.07 -2.61 -19.90
N PHE A 29 -25.88 -1.55 -19.74
CA PHE A 29 -26.58 -1.27 -18.48
C PHE A 29 -27.93 -1.98 -18.37
N ASN A 30 -28.49 -2.45 -19.49
CA ASN A 30 -29.68 -3.29 -19.48
C ASN A 30 -29.26 -4.70 -19.09
N THR A 31 -29.85 -5.21 -18.01
CA THR A 31 -29.57 -6.58 -17.56
C THR A 31 -30.16 -7.57 -18.56
N PRO A 32 -29.35 -8.49 -19.14
CA PRO A 32 -29.86 -9.52 -20.03
C PRO A 32 -30.91 -10.41 -19.35
N ASP A 33 -31.80 -11.00 -20.13
CA ASP A 33 -32.70 -12.01 -19.62
C ASP A 33 -31.93 -13.30 -19.29
N PHE A 34 -31.59 -13.46 -18.02
CA PHE A 34 -30.99 -14.69 -17.48
C PHE A 34 -32.04 -15.72 -17.01
N GLY A 35 -33.32 -15.52 -17.36
CA GLY A 35 -34.44 -16.31 -16.85
C GLY A 35 -34.49 -16.29 -15.33
N ASN A 36 -34.61 -17.46 -14.72
CA ASN A 36 -34.67 -17.63 -13.26
C ASN A 36 -33.28 -17.68 -12.58
N ASN A 37 -32.19 -17.43 -13.30
CA ASN A 37 -30.84 -17.47 -12.71
C ASN A 37 -30.51 -16.18 -11.96
N SER A 38 -30.97 -16.10 -10.71
CA SER A 38 -30.75 -14.96 -9.81
C SER A 38 -29.27 -14.66 -9.55
N ALA A 39 -28.41 -15.69 -9.55
CA ALA A 39 -26.97 -15.52 -9.37
C ALA A 39 -26.31 -14.79 -10.55
N LYS A 40 -26.67 -15.16 -11.79
CA LYS A 40 -26.21 -14.43 -13.00
C LYS A 40 -26.70 -12.98 -13.00
N ARG A 41 -27.98 -12.77 -12.66
CA ARG A 41 -28.58 -11.43 -12.57
C ARG A 41 -27.84 -10.55 -11.55
N SER A 42 -27.74 -11.00 -10.30
CA SER A 42 -27.07 -10.26 -9.21
C SER A 42 -25.61 -9.92 -9.54
N ALA A 43 -24.87 -10.87 -10.12
CA ALA A 43 -23.48 -10.64 -10.48
C ALA A 43 -23.31 -9.68 -11.69
N TYR A 44 -24.22 -9.72 -12.67
CA TYR A 44 -24.23 -8.74 -13.77
C TYR A 44 -24.55 -7.32 -13.27
N GLU A 45 -25.58 -7.20 -12.42
CA GLU A 45 -25.97 -5.95 -11.78
C GLU A 45 -24.82 -5.38 -10.92
N PHE A 46 -24.12 -6.22 -10.17
CA PHE A 46 -22.94 -5.81 -9.40
C PHE A 46 -21.84 -5.23 -10.30
N LEU A 47 -21.53 -5.90 -11.43
CA LEU A 47 -20.49 -5.43 -12.35
C LEU A 47 -20.86 -4.08 -12.97
N THR A 48 -22.07 -3.97 -13.51
CA THR A 48 -22.57 -2.77 -14.21
C THR A 48 -22.74 -1.58 -13.28
N ALA A 49 -23.25 -1.79 -12.06
CA ALA A 49 -23.38 -0.75 -11.04
C ALA A 49 -22.03 -0.16 -10.59
N ASN A 50 -20.92 -0.85 -10.86
CA ASN A 50 -19.58 -0.47 -10.43
C ASN A 50 -18.64 -0.09 -11.59
N LEU A 51 -19.12 0.11 -12.82
CA LEU A 51 -18.26 0.48 -13.97
C LEU A 51 -17.69 1.91 -13.90
N THR A 52 -18.39 2.85 -13.26
CA THR A 52 -18.07 4.28 -13.31
C THR A 52 -16.62 4.58 -12.90
N GLY A 53 -15.84 5.18 -13.80
CA GLY A 53 -14.45 5.58 -13.52
C GLY A 53 -13.43 4.45 -13.63
N LEU A 54 -13.82 3.23 -14.01
CA LEU A 54 -12.87 2.23 -14.49
C LEU A 54 -12.39 2.62 -15.88
N SER A 55 -11.08 2.55 -16.08
CA SER A 55 -10.44 2.99 -17.32
C SER A 55 -9.06 2.38 -17.48
N HIS A 56 -8.51 2.51 -18.69
CA HIS A 56 -7.11 2.21 -18.99
C HIS A 56 -6.51 3.28 -19.89
N VAL A 57 -5.18 3.35 -19.94
CA VAL A 57 -4.46 4.24 -20.86
C VAL A 57 -4.22 3.49 -22.17
N SER A 58 -4.61 4.09 -23.28
CA SER A 58 -4.37 3.59 -24.65
C SER A 58 -2.90 3.72 -25.06
N GLU A 59 -2.53 3.10 -26.18
CA GLU A 59 -1.18 3.22 -26.75
C GLU A 59 -0.79 4.67 -27.13
N TYR A 60 -1.79 5.54 -27.33
CA TYR A 60 -1.60 6.96 -27.62
C TYR A 60 -1.64 7.86 -26.37
N GLY A 61 -1.69 7.27 -25.17
CA GLY A 61 -1.73 8.02 -23.91
C GLY A 61 -3.12 8.54 -23.50
N ASN A 62 -4.16 8.28 -24.29
CA ASN A 62 -5.54 8.67 -23.96
C ASN A 62 -6.17 7.74 -22.93
N LEU A 63 -6.98 8.29 -22.03
CA LEU A 63 -7.77 7.52 -21.07
C LEU A 63 -9.04 6.98 -21.74
N ILE A 64 -9.23 5.66 -21.71
CA ILE A 64 -10.41 4.97 -22.25
C ILE A 64 -11.23 4.42 -21.08
N TYR A 65 -12.47 4.88 -20.94
CA TYR A 65 -13.40 4.45 -19.90
C TYR A 65 -14.17 3.19 -20.31
N ASP A 66 -14.36 2.30 -19.34
CA ASP A 66 -15.03 1.02 -19.58
C ASP A 66 -16.51 1.17 -19.88
N THR A 67 -17.14 2.23 -19.38
CA THR A 67 -18.53 2.57 -19.74
C THR A 67 -18.72 2.80 -21.24
N ILE A 68 -17.63 3.01 -21.99
CA ILE A 68 -17.65 3.23 -23.44
C ILE A 68 -17.07 2.02 -24.18
N SER A 69 -15.98 1.43 -23.69
CA SER A 69 -15.24 0.40 -24.43
C SER A 69 -15.60 -1.05 -24.08
N LEU A 70 -16.33 -1.29 -22.99
CA LEU A 70 -16.62 -2.64 -22.54
C LEU A 70 -17.74 -3.27 -23.39
N ASN A 71 -17.47 -4.46 -23.92
CA ASN A 71 -18.42 -5.23 -24.70
C ASN A 71 -19.30 -6.10 -23.79
N ARG A 72 -20.62 -6.12 -24.04
CA ARG A 72 -21.59 -6.92 -23.25
C ARG A 72 -21.31 -8.42 -23.31
N ASP A 73 -21.06 -8.98 -24.49
CA ASP A 73 -20.79 -10.41 -24.66
C ASP A 73 -19.54 -10.82 -23.89
N TYR A 74 -18.50 -9.99 -23.89
CA TYR A 74 -17.32 -10.19 -23.04
C TYR A 74 -17.69 -10.22 -21.55
N LEU A 75 -18.56 -9.32 -21.10
CA LEU A 75 -18.98 -9.26 -19.70
C LEU A 75 -19.78 -10.51 -19.30
N ILE A 76 -20.68 -10.99 -20.16
CA ILE A 76 -21.43 -12.24 -19.98
C ILE A 76 -20.47 -13.44 -19.96
N GLU A 77 -19.50 -13.49 -20.88
CA GLU A 77 -18.52 -14.56 -20.92
C GLU A 77 -17.66 -14.61 -19.64
N ASN A 78 -17.24 -13.44 -19.13
CA ASN A 78 -16.51 -13.33 -17.87
C ASN A 78 -17.37 -13.79 -16.68
N LEU A 79 -18.63 -13.37 -16.64
CA LEU A 79 -19.62 -13.74 -15.62
C LEU A 79 -19.77 -15.28 -15.56
N GLU A 80 -20.06 -15.92 -16.69
CA GLU A 80 -20.23 -17.37 -16.77
C GLU A 80 -18.96 -18.11 -16.38
N SER A 81 -17.81 -17.61 -16.84
CA SER A 81 -16.50 -18.13 -16.50
C SER A 81 -16.24 -18.09 -14.99
N ALA A 82 -16.54 -16.97 -14.34
CA ALA A 82 -16.36 -16.80 -12.89
C ALA A 82 -17.33 -17.67 -12.08
N ILE A 83 -18.61 -17.73 -12.47
CA ILE A 83 -19.60 -18.58 -11.81
C ILE A 83 -19.15 -20.04 -11.85
N ARG A 84 -18.79 -20.53 -13.04
CA ARG A 84 -18.35 -21.91 -13.25
C ARG A 84 -17.12 -22.25 -12.42
N SER A 85 -16.09 -21.40 -12.40
CA SER A 85 -14.87 -21.70 -11.64
C SER A 85 -15.05 -21.61 -10.13
N SER A 86 -15.99 -20.77 -9.66
CA SER A 86 -16.30 -20.61 -8.23
C SER A 86 -17.22 -21.70 -7.64
N GLU A 87 -17.86 -22.51 -8.48
CA GLU A 87 -18.88 -23.48 -8.08
C GLU A 87 -18.39 -24.44 -6.96
N PRO A 88 -17.18 -25.02 -7.01
CA PRO A 88 -16.69 -25.90 -5.94
C PRO A 88 -16.62 -25.20 -4.58
N LEU A 89 -16.10 -23.97 -4.54
CA LEU A 89 -15.98 -23.19 -3.31
C LEU A 89 -17.34 -22.77 -2.75
N ARG A 90 -18.31 -22.46 -3.62
CA ARG A 90 -19.69 -22.16 -3.21
C ARG A 90 -20.37 -23.40 -2.62
N LYS A 91 -20.21 -24.58 -3.24
CA LYS A 91 -20.73 -25.86 -2.72
C LYS A 91 -20.13 -26.23 -1.37
N ALA A 92 -18.83 -25.99 -1.20
CA ALA A 92 -18.12 -26.17 0.07
C ALA A 92 -18.40 -25.05 1.10
N ASN A 93 -19.27 -24.07 0.77
CA ASN A 93 -19.62 -22.93 1.63
C ASN A 93 -18.40 -22.11 2.11
N LEU A 94 -17.33 -22.07 1.32
CA LEU A 94 -16.11 -21.32 1.64
C LEU A 94 -16.20 -19.84 1.26
N ILE A 95 -17.11 -19.50 0.35
CA ILE A 95 -17.32 -18.13 -0.14
C ILE A 95 -18.80 -17.78 -0.17
N GLY A 96 -19.13 -16.52 0.14
CA GLY A 96 -20.42 -15.91 -0.10
C GLY A 96 -20.43 -15.01 -1.34
N ASP A 97 -21.46 -14.18 -1.46
CA ASP A 97 -21.59 -13.27 -2.60
C ASP A 97 -20.58 -12.13 -2.56
N SER A 98 -20.22 -11.62 -1.38
CA SER A 98 -19.19 -10.59 -1.22
C SER A 98 -17.83 -11.04 -1.74
N GLU A 99 -17.35 -12.21 -1.32
CA GLU A 99 -16.04 -12.73 -1.75
C GLU A 99 -16.04 -13.03 -3.25
N PHE A 100 -17.15 -13.55 -3.77
CA PHE A 100 -17.31 -13.79 -5.20
C PHE A 100 -17.29 -12.48 -5.99
N GLN A 101 -18.13 -11.52 -5.63
CA GLN A 101 -18.31 -10.26 -6.35
C GLN A 101 -17.05 -9.39 -6.32
N GLU A 102 -16.34 -9.34 -5.20
CA GLU A 102 -15.15 -8.48 -5.06
C GLU A 102 -13.85 -9.14 -5.53
N TYR A 103 -13.71 -10.46 -5.35
CA TYR A 103 -12.41 -11.12 -5.45
C TYR A 103 -12.36 -12.29 -6.43
N ILE A 104 -13.47 -12.64 -7.11
CA ILE A 104 -13.48 -13.64 -8.18
C ILE A 104 -14.04 -13.04 -9.47
N LEU A 105 -15.26 -12.54 -9.43
CA LEU A 105 -16.07 -12.03 -10.54
C LEU A 105 -15.42 -10.92 -11.39
N PRO A 106 -14.70 -9.94 -10.82
CA PRO A 106 -14.25 -8.77 -11.57
C PRO A 106 -13.45 -9.15 -12.82
N TYR A 107 -13.82 -8.58 -13.96
CA TYR A 107 -13.05 -8.71 -15.20
C TYR A 107 -11.76 -7.89 -15.16
N ARG A 108 -11.61 -6.96 -14.20
CA ARG A 108 -10.36 -6.22 -13.94
C ARG A 108 -9.62 -6.78 -12.74
N VAL A 109 -8.31 -6.94 -12.90
CA VAL A 109 -7.36 -7.12 -11.79
C VAL A 109 -6.62 -5.81 -11.51
N ASN A 110 -6.31 -5.05 -12.56
CA ASN A 110 -5.57 -3.79 -12.49
C ASN A 110 -6.03 -2.79 -13.58
N ALA A 111 -5.23 -1.76 -13.86
CA ALA A 111 -5.54 -0.70 -14.83
C ALA A 111 -5.13 -1.05 -16.28
N SER A 112 -4.93 -2.34 -16.61
CA SER A 112 -4.60 -2.75 -17.97
C SER A 112 -5.74 -2.53 -18.95
N ARG A 113 -5.44 -2.56 -20.25
CA ARG A 113 -6.49 -2.73 -21.26
C ARG A 113 -7.28 -4.02 -21.02
N ILE A 114 -8.54 -4.04 -21.45
CA ILE A 114 -9.43 -5.21 -21.32
C ILE A 114 -8.90 -6.33 -22.21
N MET A 115 -8.75 -7.52 -21.63
CA MET A 115 -8.27 -8.73 -22.30
C MET A 115 -9.06 -9.93 -21.77
N ASN A 116 -9.13 -11.02 -22.55
CA ASN A 116 -9.69 -12.28 -22.07
C ASN A 116 -8.63 -13.11 -21.32
N TRP A 117 -8.17 -12.55 -20.21
CA TRP A 117 -7.09 -13.13 -19.40
C TRP A 117 -7.48 -14.49 -18.78
N ARG A 118 -8.77 -14.75 -18.49
CA ARG A 118 -9.21 -16.06 -18.00
C ARG A 118 -8.93 -17.17 -19.01
N LYS A 119 -9.31 -16.95 -20.27
CA LYS A 119 -8.98 -17.88 -21.37
C LYS A 119 -7.47 -18.07 -21.52
N GLU A 120 -6.69 -17.00 -21.39
CA GLU A 120 -5.22 -17.11 -21.46
C GLU A 120 -4.63 -17.92 -20.31
N VAL A 121 -5.14 -17.75 -19.09
CA VAL A 121 -4.74 -18.56 -17.94
C VAL A 121 -5.11 -20.03 -18.16
N TRP A 122 -6.32 -20.33 -18.64
CA TRP A 122 -6.80 -21.71 -18.85
C TRP A 122 -6.08 -22.45 -19.99
N LYS A 123 -5.41 -21.74 -20.90
CA LYS A 123 -4.49 -22.37 -21.86
C LYS A 123 -3.24 -22.95 -21.19
N LYS A 124 -2.87 -22.44 -20.01
CA LYS A 124 -1.64 -22.79 -19.29
C LYS A 124 -1.89 -23.62 -18.02
N TYR A 125 -3.03 -23.45 -17.37
CA TYR A 125 -3.36 -24.11 -16.10
C TYR A 125 -4.73 -24.80 -16.18
N ASP A 126 -4.79 -26.06 -15.75
CA ASP A 126 -6.02 -26.85 -15.77
C ASP A 126 -6.94 -26.48 -14.59
N THR A 127 -8.14 -25.98 -14.92
CA THR A 127 -9.21 -25.71 -13.94
C THR A 127 -9.63 -26.92 -13.12
N LYS A 128 -9.34 -28.14 -13.56
CA LYS A 128 -9.66 -29.37 -12.82
C LYS A 128 -8.99 -29.44 -11.46
N GLU A 129 -7.88 -28.72 -11.26
CA GLU A 129 -7.17 -28.68 -9.97
C GLU A 129 -8.02 -28.13 -8.82
N PHE A 130 -9.08 -27.38 -9.12
CA PHE A 130 -9.99 -26.79 -8.14
C PHE A 130 -11.32 -27.55 -8.02
N LYS A 131 -11.51 -28.67 -8.74
CA LYS A 131 -12.80 -29.39 -8.77
C LYS A 131 -13.14 -30.09 -7.46
N ASP A 132 -12.15 -30.59 -6.74
CA ASP A 132 -12.34 -31.45 -5.57
C ASP A 132 -12.13 -30.68 -4.24
N ILE A 133 -12.31 -29.36 -4.24
CA ILE A 133 -12.19 -28.54 -3.04
C ILE A 133 -13.37 -28.84 -2.11
N GLN A 134 -13.07 -29.38 -0.92
CA GLN A 134 -14.06 -29.73 0.10
C GLN A 134 -14.02 -28.78 1.30
N ASP A 135 -12.86 -28.16 1.54
CA ASP A 135 -12.58 -27.39 2.74
C ASP A 135 -11.51 -26.31 2.50
N GLU A 136 -11.27 -25.52 3.54
CA GLU A 136 -10.29 -24.44 3.53
C GLU A 136 -8.86 -24.95 3.25
N LYS A 137 -8.51 -26.12 3.79
CA LYS A 137 -7.18 -26.70 3.64
C LYS A 137 -6.90 -27.10 2.19
N SER A 138 -7.82 -27.83 1.56
CA SER A 138 -7.72 -28.23 0.16
C SER A 138 -7.65 -27.03 -0.78
N LEU A 139 -8.39 -25.95 -0.50
CA LEU A 139 -8.28 -24.69 -1.22
C LEU A 139 -6.89 -24.06 -1.09
N ILE A 140 -6.36 -23.96 0.14
CA ILE A 140 -5.02 -23.44 0.41
C ILE A 140 -3.95 -24.25 -0.32
N ASP A 141 -4.03 -25.59 -0.27
CA ASP A 141 -3.11 -26.49 -0.93
C ASP A 141 -3.13 -26.29 -2.47
N CYS A 142 -4.30 -26.13 -3.07
CA CYS A 142 -4.42 -25.84 -4.50
C CYS A 142 -3.88 -24.46 -4.89
N CYS A 143 -4.18 -23.42 -4.09
CA CYS A 143 -3.60 -22.09 -4.29
C CYS A 143 -2.07 -22.11 -4.22
N ASN A 144 -1.50 -22.81 -3.22
CA ASN A 144 -0.06 -22.93 -3.03
C ASN A 144 0.61 -23.68 -4.19
N LYS A 145 0.02 -24.78 -4.68
CA LYS A 145 0.52 -25.50 -5.87
C LYS A 145 0.62 -24.60 -7.10
N ILE A 146 -0.40 -23.78 -7.35
CA ILE A 146 -0.36 -22.81 -8.45
C ILE A 146 0.71 -21.75 -8.20
N ASN A 147 0.80 -21.21 -6.98
CA ASN A 147 1.78 -20.19 -6.63
C ASN A 147 3.23 -20.69 -6.79
N ASP A 148 3.50 -21.95 -6.45
CA ASP A 148 4.79 -22.60 -6.66
C ASP A 148 5.13 -22.73 -8.16
N ARG A 149 4.15 -23.04 -9.01
CA ARG A 149 4.34 -23.04 -10.47
C ARG A 149 4.59 -21.64 -11.01
N LEU A 150 4.01 -20.59 -10.42
CA LEU A 150 4.32 -19.20 -10.80
C LEU A 150 5.77 -18.86 -10.42
N ARG A 151 6.20 -19.25 -9.21
CA ARG A 151 7.55 -19.06 -8.68
C ARG A 151 8.64 -19.69 -9.54
N GLN A 152 8.35 -20.82 -10.19
CA GLN A 152 9.32 -21.53 -11.05
C GLN A 152 9.82 -20.73 -12.26
N TRP A 153 9.05 -19.76 -12.75
CA TRP A 153 9.42 -19.01 -13.96
C TRP A 153 9.40 -17.50 -13.81
N PHE A 154 8.78 -16.95 -12.77
CA PHE A 154 8.73 -15.51 -12.55
C PHE A 154 9.94 -15.03 -11.75
N VAL A 155 10.59 -13.98 -12.22
CA VAL A 155 11.79 -13.39 -11.58
C VAL A 155 11.44 -12.04 -10.96
N PHE A 156 11.74 -11.86 -9.67
CA PHE A 156 11.60 -10.55 -9.04
C PHE A 156 12.57 -9.52 -9.65
N GLY A 157 12.07 -8.33 -9.97
CA GLY A 157 12.89 -7.24 -10.50
C GLY A 157 12.07 -6.00 -10.81
N SER A 158 12.62 -5.09 -11.63
CA SER A 158 11.88 -3.92 -12.13
C SER A 158 11.80 -3.94 -13.65
N LEU A 159 10.63 -3.62 -14.19
CA LEU A 159 10.40 -3.51 -15.63
C LEU A 159 10.57 -2.08 -16.20
N GLN A 160 10.88 -1.08 -15.36
CA GLN A 160 10.88 0.36 -15.76
C GLN A 160 9.59 0.80 -16.48
N GLN A 161 8.46 0.14 -16.21
CA GLN A 161 7.14 0.41 -16.73
C GLN A 161 6.14 0.58 -15.59
N LEU A 162 4.95 1.12 -15.88
CA LEU A 162 3.84 1.14 -14.92
C LEU A 162 3.28 -0.27 -14.78
N GLU A 163 3.81 -1.04 -13.83
CA GLU A 163 3.47 -2.47 -13.69
C GLU A 163 1.99 -2.74 -13.38
N ASP A 164 1.26 -1.77 -12.81
CA ASP A 164 -0.18 -1.88 -12.53
C ASP A 164 -1.06 -1.65 -13.77
N THR A 165 -0.47 -1.40 -14.95
CA THR A 165 -1.18 -1.34 -16.25
C THR A 165 -0.88 -2.53 -17.14
N LEU A 166 -0.08 -3.50 -16.68
CA LEU A 166 0.29 -4.67 -17.47
C LEU A 166 -0.84 -5.69 -17.52
N THR A 167 -1.09 -6.22 -18.73
CA THR A 167 -1.99 -7.36 -18.94
C THR A 167 -1.33 -8.64 -18.45
N TYR A 168 -2.12 -9.71 -18.24
CA TYR A 168 -1.58 -11.04 -17.98
C TYR A 168 -0.55 -11.47 -19.05
N SER A 169 -0.83 -11.20 -20.32
CA SER A 169 0.06 -11.55 -21.44
C SER A 169 1.40 -10.82 -21.37
N HIS A 170 1.41 -9.53 -20.99
CA HIS A 170 2.66 -8.79 -20.77
C HIS A 170 3.49 -9.42 -19.64
N ILE A 171 2.86 -9.71 -18.50
CA ILE A 171 3.57 -10.31 -17.35
C ILE A 171 4.12 -11.70 -17.72
N ASN A 172 3.34 -12.51 -18.44
CA ASN A 172 3.77 -13.84 -18.91
C ASN A 172 4.84 -13.78 -20.02
N HIS A 173 4.89 -12.69 -20.80
CA HIS A 173 5.96 -12.44 -21.77
C HIS A 173 7.26 -12.02 -21.08
N TYR A 174 7.21 -11.03 -20.20
CA TYR A 174 8.39 -10.52 -19.52
C TYR A 174 8.97 -11.50 -18.50
N LYS A 175 8.13 -12.33 -17.87
CA LYS A 175 8.50 -13.28 -16.82
C LYS A 175 9.28 -12.64 -15.65
N LYS A 176 9.13 -11.33 -15.49
CA LYS A 176 9.87 -10.53 -14.53
C LYS A 176 9.01 -9.34 -14.09
N GLY A 177 9.20 -8.88 -12.86
CA GLY A 177 8.56 -7.67 -12.35
C GLY A 177 8.64 -7.55 -10.84
N SER A 178 8.10 -6.46 -10.31
CA SER A 178 8.10 -6.14 -8.88
C SER A 178 6.96 -6.84 -8.15
N CYS A 179 6.78 -6.52 -6.86
CA CYS A 179 5.67 -7.01 -6.06
C CYS A 179 4.30 -6.67 -6.67
N ILE A 180 4.18 -5.61 -7.47
CA ILE A 180 2.96 -5.26 -8.21
C ILE A 180 2.66 -6.32 -9.28
N SER A 181 3.64 -6.64 -10.14
CA SER A 181 3.48 -7.66 -11.18
C SER A 181 3.21 -9.04 -10.59
N MET A 182 3.87 -9.38 -9.49
CA MET A 182 3.66 -10.61 -8.72
C MET A 182 2.23 -10.72 -8.20
N ALA A 183 1.74 -9.67 -7.53
CA ALA A 183 0.38 -9.64 -6.99
C ALA A 183 -0.67 -9.72 -8.10
N ASN A 184 -0.47 -8.99 -9.19
CA ASN A 184 -1.34 -9.03 -10.37
C ASN A 184 -1.33 -10.41 -11.03
N LEU A 185 -0.15 -11.04 -11.19
CA LEU A 185 -0.02 -12.38 -11.78
C LEU A 185 -0.79 -13.44 -11.00
N ALA A 186 -0.61 -13.47 -9.68
CA ALA A 186 -1.32 -14.41 -8.82
C ALA A 186 -2.84 -14.13 -8.82
N ALA A 187 -3.25 -12.86 -8.77
CA ALA A 187 -4.66 -12.49 -8.86
C ALA A 187 -5.28 -12.92 -10.21
N TYR A 188 -4.64 -12.62 -11.35
CA TYR A 188 -5.09 -13.11 -12.66
C TYR A 188 -5.26 -14.63 -12.67
N THR A 189 -4.24 -15.35 -12.19
CA THR A 189 -4.20 -16.81 -12.28
C THR A 189 -5.23 -17.47 -11.37
N LEU A 190 -5.22 -17.14 -10.08
CA LEU A 190 -6.04 -17.79 -9.07
C LEU A 190 -7.52 -17.35 -9.14
N ARG A 191 -7.81 -16.11 -9.52
CA ARG A 191 -9.21 -15.70 -9.79
C ARG A 191 -9.79 -16.42 -10.99
N ALA A 192 -8.98 -16.72 -12.02
CA ALA A 192 -9.42 -17.56 -13.15
C ALA A 192 -9.75 -18.99 -12.70
N MET A 193 -9.05 -19.51 -11.68
CA MET A 193 -9.35 -20.82 -11.07
C MET A 193 -10.56 -20.80 -10.12
N GLY A 194 -11.09 -19.62 -9.79
CA GLY A 194 -12.25 -19.47 -8.90
C GLY A 194 -11.89 -19.17 -7.45
N ALA A 195 -10.61 -18.90 -7.12
CA ALA A 195 -10.21 -18.51 -5.77
C ALA A 195 -10.45 -17.00 -5.52
N PRO A 196 -11.00 -16.61 -4.35
CA PRO A 196 -11.26 -15.21 -3.99
C PRO A 196 -9.97 -14.51 -3.54
N ILE A 197 -9.19 -14.03 -4.50
CA ILE A 197 -7.91 -13.37 -4.23
C ILE A 197 -8.06 -11.86 -4.23
N ALA A 198 -7.85 -11.23 -3.08
CA ALA A 198 -7.69 -9.79 -2.94
C ALA A 198 -6.23 -9.36 -3.17
N ILE A 199 -6.04 -8.05 -3.37
CA ILE A 199 -4.72 -7.41 -3.38
C ILE A 199 -4.70 -6.39 -2.25
N ASP A 200 -3.82 -6.60 -1.28
CA ASP A 200 -3.60 -5.72 -0.13
C ASP A 200 -2.32 -4.92 -0.35
N PHE A 201 -2.29 -3.68 0.13
CA PHE A 201 -1.12 -2.82 -0.04
C PHE A 201 -0.94 -1.83 1.10
N VAL A 202 0.32 -1.43 1.28
CA VAL A 202 0.74 -0.34 2.17
C VAL A 202 1.26 0.79 1.29
N PRO A 203 0.61 1.97 1.30
CA PRO A 203 1.02 3.08 0.43
C PRO A 203 2.42 3.58 0.77
N ALA A 204 2.75 3.63 2.06
CA ALA A 204 4.07 3.96 2.57
C ALA A 204 4.26 3.31 3.94
N TRP A 205 5.38 2.62 4.15
CA TRP A 205 5.78 2.14 5.46
C TRP A 205 6.09 3.33 6.38
N GLY A 206 5.79 3.18 7.67
CA GLY A 206 5.97 4.24 8.65
C GLY A 206 7.40 4.32 9.20
N ASN A 207 8.11 3.18 9.30
CA ASN A 207 9.45 3.08 9.90
C ASN A 207 10.60 2.79 8.91
N VAL A 208 10.28 2.41 7.66
CA VAL A 208 11.26 2.12 6.61
C VAL A 208 10.85 2.77 5.28
N PRO A 209 11.78 2.96 4.32
CA PRO A 209 11.45 3.46 2.99
C PRO A 209 10.54 2.55 2.15
N GLY A 210 9.74 3.15 1.27
CA GLY A 210 8.93 2.44 0.27
C GLY A 210 7.53 2.06 0.75
N GLY A 211 6.83 1.27 -0.07
CA GLY A 211 5.55 0.63 0.24
C GLY A 211 5.62 -0.86 -0.10
N HIS A 212 4.48 -1.54 -0.13
CA HIS A 212 4.42 -2.95 -0.55
C HIS A 212 3.03 -3.36 -1.01
N VAL A 213 2.96 -4.39 -1.85
CA VAL A 213 1.72 -4.95 -2.40
C VAL A 213 1.82 -6.47 -2.34
N TRP A 214 0.78 -7.12 -1.83
CA TRP A 214 0.71 -8.58 -1.72
C TRP A 214 -0.72 -9.08 -1.99
N ASN A 215 -0.90 -10.40 -2.03
CA ASN A 215 -2.20 -11.02 -2.23
C ASN A 215 -2.82 -11.48 -0.91
N SER A 216 -4.14 -11.61 -0.86
CA SER A 216 -4.82 -12.26 0.26
C SER A 216 -5.93 -13.18 -0.25
N LEU A 217 -5.94 -14.44 0.18
CA LEU A 217 -7.10 -15.31 -0.01
C LEU A 217 -8.18 -14.88 1.00
N VAL A 218 -9.36 -14.48 0.53
CA VAL A 218 -10.43 -13.96 1.40
C VAL A 218 -11.63 -14.90 1.37
N LEU A 219 -11.98 -15.46 2.51
CA LEU A 219 -13.07 -16.43 2.65
C LEU A 219 -14.23 -15.85 3.44
N LYS A 220 -15.36 -16.57 3.38
CA LYS A 220 -16.56 -16.26 4.14
C LYS A 220 -16.26 -16.12 5.63
N GLY A 221 -16.97 -15.21 6.30
CA GLY A 221 -16.79 -14.95 7.73
C GLY A 221 -15.59 -14.06 8.07
N GLY A 222 -15.02 -13.37 7.07
CA GLY A 222 -13.93 -12.41 7.28
C GLY A 222 -12.55 -13.05 7.44
N LYS A 223 -12.42 -14.37 7.25
CA LYS A 223 -11.13 -15.05 7.24
C LYS A 223 -10.31 -14.59 6.05
N PHE A 224 -9.03 -14.36 6.26
CA PHE A 224 -8.11 -13.96 5.21
C PHE A 224 -6.72 -14.55 5.44
N TYR A 225 -6.02 -14.84 4.35
CA TYR A 225 -4.68 -15.42 4.39
C TYR A 225 -3.75 -14.68 3.44
N PRO A 226 -2.79 -13.87 3.94
CA PRO A 226 -1.85 -13.18 3.09
C PRO A 226 -0.86 -14.16 2.43
N PHE A 227 -0.45 -13.84 1.21
CA PHE A 227 0.63 -14.53 0.49
C PHE A 227 1.25 -13.59 -0.55
N GLN A 228 2.43 -13.93 -1.07
CA GLN A 228 3.09 -13.16 -2.12
C GLN A 228 3.12 -13.97 -3.40
N GLY A 229 2.41 -13.47 -4.42
CA GLY A 229 2.33 -14.10 -5.72
C GLY A 229 3.71 -14.45 -6.28
N ALA A 230 3.87 -15.69 -6.76
CA ALA A 230 5.12 -16.20 -7.30
C ALA A 230 6.33 -16.16 -6.34
N GLU A 231 6.14 -16.07 -5.02
CA GLU A 231 7.24 -16.05 -4.04
C GLU A 231 6.95 -16.80 -2.75
N SER A 232 5.90 -16.44 -2.02
CA SER A 232 5.61 -16.99 -0.70
C SER A 232 4.18 -17.48 -0.62
N ASN A 233 3.99 -18.66 -0.05
CA ASN A 233 2.72 -19.37 0.00
C ASN A 233 1.82 -18.89 1.15
N ILE A 234 0.53 -19.20 1.03
CA ILE A 234 -0.45 -19.03 2.09
C ILE A 234 -0.02 -19.86 3.31
N LEU A 235 -0.16 -19.29 4.50
CA LEU A 235 0.30 -19.80 5.80
C LEU A 235 1.83 -19.76 6.03
N SER A 236 2.62 -19.36 5.04
CA SER A 236 4.07 -19.16 5.19
C SER A 236 4.49 -17.70 5.04
N TYR A 237 3.59 -16.83 4.62
CA TYR A 237 3.89 -15.44 4.34
C TYR A 237 3.37 -14.52 5.42
N GLU A 238 4.26 -13.72 5.98
CA GLU A 238 3.92 -12.70 6.98
C GLU A 238 4.42 -11.33 6.47
N PRO A 239 3.55 -10.49 5.89
CA PRO A 239 3.96 -9.31 5.10
C PRO A 239 4.69 -8.22 5.91
N LEU A 240 4.58 -8.28 7.25
CA LEU A 240 5.11 -7.26 8.14
C LEU A 240 6.51 -7.59 8.66
N TYR A 241 6.96 -8.85 8.61
CA TYR A 241 8.32 -9.16 9.05
C TYR A 241 9.33 -8.57 8.07
N LEU A 242 10.35 -7.91 8.62
CA LEU A 242 11.56 -7.57 7.88
C LEU A 242 12.57 -8.70 8.04
N VAL A 243 12.83 -9.11 9.28
CA VAL A 243 13.63 -10.29 9.65
C VAL A 243 12.87 -11.02 10.74
N LYS A 244 12.59 -12.31 10.52
CA LYS A 244 11.95 -13.18 11.52
C LYS A 244 13.01 -14.07 12.16
N SER A 245 13.05 -14.05 13.48
CA SER A 245 13.86 -14.99 14.27
C SER A 245 12.99 -16.18 14.66
N GLU A 246 13.41 -17.39 14.30
CA GLU A 246 12.67 -18.62 14.63
C GLU A 246 12.74 -18.97 16.11
N ASN A 247 13.83 -18.57 16.78
CA ASN A 247 14.14 -18.99 18.16
C ASN A 247 13.88 -17.92 19.21
N ASN A 248 13.67 -16.65 18.81
CA ASN A 248 13.42 -15.56 19.74
C ASN A 248 12.63 -14.43 19.07
N GLU A 249 11.33 -14.37 19.34
CA GLU A 249 10.43 -13.35 18.78
C GLU A 249 10.89 -11.90 19.09
N GLN A 250 11.56 -11.67 20.23
CA GLN A 250 12.07 -10.34 20.59
C GLN A 250 13.17 -9.83 19.64
N LEU A 251 13.82 -10.75 18.90
CA LEU A 251 14.83 -10.42 17.88
C LEU A 251 14.23 -10.24 16.49
N SER A 252 12.92 -10.44 16.32
CA SER A 252 12.27 -10.17 15.06
C SER A 252 12.08 -8.68 14.85
N THR A 253 12.26 -8.24 13.61
CA THR A 253 12.06 -6.86 13.20
C THR A 253 10.94 -6.76 12.19
N TYR A 254 10.28 -5.61 12.16
CA TYR A 254 9.01 -5.44 11.46
C TYR A 254 9.00 -4.17 10.63
N ARG A 255 8.37 -4.23 9.46
CA ARG A 255 7.84 -3.07 8.76
C ARG A 255 6.49 -2.72 9.35
N ARG A 256 6.31 -1.45 9.72
CA ARG A 256 5.12 -0.96 10.42
C ARG A 256 4.23 -0.17 9.45
N PRO A 257 3.03 -0.68 9.09
CA PRO A 257 2.12 0.04 8.22
C PRO A 257 1.31 1.07 9.01
N PRO A 258 1.24 2.33 8.58
CA PRO A 258 0.26 3.27 9.12
C PRO A 258 -1.16 2.90 8.67
N LYS A 259 -1.26 2.34 7.46
CA LYS A 259 -2.47 1.88 6.79
C LYS A 259 -2.17 0.65 5.95
N VAL A 260 -3.11 -0.28 5.91
CA VAL A 260 -3.19 -1.37 4.94
C VAL A 260 -4.54 -1.27 4.25
N TYR A 261 -4.51 -1.15 2.92
CA TYR A 261 -5.72 -1.08 2.11
C TYR A 261 -5.88 -2.34 1.27
N ARG A 262 -7.12 -2.80 1.11
CA ARG A 262 -7.50 -3.88 0.22
C ARG A 262 -8.19 -3.32 -1.00
N LYS A 263 -7.68 -3.60 -2.20
CA LYS A 263 -8.35 -3.21 -3.46
C LYS A 263 -9.70 -3.91 -3.57
N THR A 264 -10.75 -3.16 -3.91
CA THR A 264 -12.10 -3.67 -4.19
C THR A 264 -12.45 -3.44 -5.66
N PHE A 265 -13.36 -4.24 -6.19
CA PHE A 265 -14.02 -3.87 -7.44
C PHE A 265 -15.08 -2.83 -7.17
N SER A 266 -15.86 -2.93 -6.09
CA SER A 266 -16.89 -1.95 -5.79
C SER A 266 -16.32 -0.56 -5.48
N ILE A 267 -17.11 0.46 -5.79
CA ILE A 267 -16.79 1.85 -5.49
C ILE A 267 -17.34 2.24 -4.11
N GLN A 268 -16.46 2.74 -3.24
CA GLN A 268 -16.79 3.25 -1.91
C GLN A 268 -17.33 4.68 -2.02
N LYS A 269 -18.62 4.83 -2.39
CA LYS A 269 -19.25 6.14 -2.65
C LYS A 269 -19.23 7.07 -1.44
N GLU A 270 -19.26 6.51 -0.24
CA GLU A 270 -19.19 7.29 1.00
C GLU A 270 -17.78 7.76 1.37
N SER A 271 -16.75 7.23 0.71
CA SER A 271 -15.37 7.62 0.98
C SER A 271 -15.08 9.04 0.48
N VAL A 272 -14.24 9.77 1.23
CA VAL A 272 -13.70 11.06 0.78
C VAL A 272 -13.00 10.96 -0.58
N TYR A 273 -12.38 9.80 -0.88
CA TYR A 273 -11.74 9.55 -2.17
C TYR A 273 -12.73 9.56 -3.34
N TYR A 274 -14.01 9.24 -3.11
CA TYR A 274 -15.05 9.36 -4.11
C TYR A 274 -15.65 10.77 -4.13
N LYS A 275 -16.07 11.27 -2.96
CA LYS A 275 -16.76 12.57 -2.81
C LYS A 275 -15.90 13.72 -3.32
N GLN A 276 -14.60 13.69 -3.00
CA GLN A 276 -13.64 14.75 -3.30
C GLN A 276 -12.68 14.40 -4.46
N ARG A 277 -12.99 13.38 -5.26
CA ARG A 277 -12.09 12.84 -6.32
C ARG A 277 -11.52 13.87 -7.32
N GLN A 278 -12.24 14.97 -7.55
CA GLN A 278 -11.81 16.04 -8.45
C GLN A 278 -10.94 17.11 -7.76
N LYS A 279 -10.98 17.16 -6.42
CA LYS A 279 -10.24 18.14 -5.60
C LYS A 279 -8.97 17.54 -5.00
N LEU A 280 -8.97 16.24 -4.72
CA LEU A 280 -7.83 15.55 -4.11
C LEU A 280 -6.64 15.45 -5.07
N PRO A 281 -5.40 15.65 -4.58
CA PRO A 281 -4.21 15.34 -5.34
C PRO A 281 -4.11 13.84 -5.62
N GLN A 282 -3.41 13.47 -6.69
CA GLN A 282 -3.11 12.07 -6.99
C GLN A 282 -2.07 11.54 -5.98
N ILE A 283 -2.55 10.85 -4.95
CA ILE A 283 -1.73 10.30 -3.86
C ILE A 283 -1.68 8.76 -3.86
N GLY A 284 -2.11 8.13 -4.95
CA GLY A 284 -2.14 6.65 -5.07
C GLY A 284 -3.25 5.97 -4.27
N LEU A 285 -4.13 6.73 -3.64
CA LEU A 285 -5.32 6.25 -2.92
C LEU A 285 -6.57 6.56 -3.74
N THR A 286 -7.53 5.64 -3.77
CA THR A 286 -8.71 5.72 -4.65
C THR A 286 -9.99 5.33 -3.92
N SER A 287 -11.14 5.52 -4.56
CA SER A 287 -12.43 5.08 -4.02
C SER A 287 -12.71 3.57 -4.20
N ARG A 288 -11.74 2.78 -4.66
CA ARG A 288 -11.89 1.32 -4.88
C ARG A 288 -10.97 0.53 -3.98
N MET A 289 -11.05 0.86 -2.69
CA MET A 289 -10.31 0.19 -1.64
C MET A 289 -11.06 0.31 -0.32
N ILE A 290 -10.83 -0.66 0.57
CA ILE A 290 -11.28 -0.61 1.97
C ILE A 290 -10.08 -0.63 2.90
N ASP A 291 -10.22 -0.05 4.08
CA ASP A 291 -9.20 -0.08 5.13
C ASP A 291 -9.27 -1.43 5.86
N VAL A 292 -8.17 -2.18 5.84
CA VAL A 292 -8.01 -3.46 6.53
C VAL A 292 -6.86 -3.41 7.55
N THR A 293 -6.40 -2.23 7.94
CA THR A 293 -5.22 -2.03 8.82
C THR A 293 -5.34 -2.81 10.13
N ARG A 294 -6.53 -2.79 10.74
CA ARG A 294 -6.84 -3.49 11.99
C ARG A 294 -6.72 -5.01 11.91
N ASN A 295 -6.73 -5.58 10.70
CA ASN A 295 -6.50 -7.00 10.49
C ASN A 295 -5.01 -7.37 10.63
N TYR A 296 -4.12 -6.39 10.52
CA TYR A 296 -2.67 -6.61 10.45
C TYR A 296 -1.92 -6.07 11.68
N VAL A 297 -2.38 -4.97 12.28
CA VAL A 297 -1.70 -4.34 13.42
C VAL A 297 -2.70 -3.73 14.42
N PRO A 298 -2.29 -3.52 15.68
CA PRO A 298 -3.03 -2.66 16.60
C PRO A 298 -3.19 -1.25 16.02
N VAL A 299 -4.39 -0.71 16.16
CA VAL A 299 -4.75 0.60 15.63
C VAL A 299 -5.39 1.49 16.67
N SER A 300 -5.31 2.80 16.46
CA SER A 300 -5.99 3.82 17.26
C SER A 300 -6.73 4.82 16.40
N THR A 301 -7.70 5.51 17.01
CA THR A 301 -8.38 6.64 16.39
C THR A 301 -7.83 7.95 16.96
N ILE A 302 -7.46 8.88 16.10
CA ILE A 302 -7.04 10.22 16.48
C ILE A 302 -8.09 11.22 16.01
N ILE A 303 -8.53 12.06 16.95
CA ILE A 303 -9.50 13.12 16.72
C ILE A 303 -8.76 14.45 16.87
N ILE A 304 -8.87 15.30 15.86
CA ILE A 304 -8.33 16.65 15.88
C ILE A 304 -9.49 17.62 15.74
N LYS A 305 -9.65 18.52 16.71
CA LYS A 305 -10.68 19.54 16.63
C LYS A 305 -10.32 20.56 15.56
N ALA A 306 -11.28 21.00 14.76
CA ALA A 306 -11.02 21.95 13.69
C ALA A 306 -10.52 23.30 14.20
N ASP A 307 -10.86 23.69 15.43
CA ASP A 307 -10.35 24.89 16.08
C ASP A 307 -8.85 24.80 16.46
N GLU A 308 -8.27 23.59 16.52
CA GLU A 308 -6.81 23.42 16.65
C GLU A 308 -6.07 23.76 15.34
N LEU A 309 -6.80 23.91 14.23
CA LEU A 309 -6.29 24.16 12.89
C LEU A 309 -6.62 25.59 12.46
N MET A 310 -5.61 26.42 12.19
CA MET A 310 -5.81 27.85 11.89
C MET A 310 -6.79 28.14 10.73
N THR A 311 -6.83 27.26 9.72
CA THR A 311 -7.54 27.51 8.45
C THR A 311 -8.83 26.70 8.27
N LYS A 312 -9.21 25.84 9.25
CA LYS A 312 -10.39 24.95 9.18
C LYS A 312 -10.59 24.31 7.78
N PRO A 313 -9.57 23.63 7.26
CA PRO A 313 -9.53 23.11 5.89
C PRO A 313 -10.67 22.11 5.59
N GLU A 314 -11.19 22.08 4.36
CA GLU A 314 -12.21 21.08 3.97
C GLU A 314 -11.68 19.65 4.14
N ASN A 315 -10.41 19.41 3.78
CA ASN A 315 -9.75 18.11 3.84
C ASN A 315 -8.41 18.20 4.56
N VAL A 316 -8.10 17.20 5.37
CA VAL A 316 -6.84 17.07 6.09
C VAL A 316 -6.22 15.72 5.80
N PHE A 317 -4.90 15.72 5.59
CA PHE A 317 -4.11 14.54 5.31
C PHE A 317 -3.32 14.15 6.55
N ILE A 318 -3.26 12.86 6.83
CA ILE A 318 -2.28 12.32 7.75
C ILE A 318 -1.19 11.61 6.96
N ASN A 319 0.05 11.88 7.37
CA ASN A 319 1.25 11.53 6.63
C ASN A 319 2.19 10.74 7.52
N VAL A 320 3.01 9.88 6.91
CA VAL A 320 4.19 9.28 7.54
C VAL A 320 5.47 9.82 6.91
N TYR A 321 6.56 9.80 7.66
CA TYR A 321 7.86 10.14 7.11
C TYR A 321 8.42 8.94 6.34
N ASN A 322 8.58 9.04 5.02
CA ASN A 322 9.06 7.97 4.16
C ASN A 322 9.95 8.55 3.04
N ASN A 323 11.11 7.94 2.78
CA ASN A 323 12.07 8.41 1.77
C ASN A 323 12.46 9.90 1.91
N GLY A 324 12.53 10.42 3.14
CA GLY A 324 12.88 11.81 3.41
C GLY A 324 11.74 12.82 3.20
N LEU A 325 10.51 12.35 2.96
CA LEU A 325 9.34 13.17 2.69
C LEU A 325 8.18 12.78 3.62
N TRP A 326 7.27 13.72 3.85
CA TRP A 326 5.97 13.42 4.43
C TRP A 326 5.05 12.90 3.32
N VAL A 327 4.67 11.63 3.40
CA VAL A 327 3.84 10.95 2.40
C VAL A 327 2.43 10.76 2.97
N PRO A 328 1.38 11.26 2.30
CA PRO A 328 0.01 11.09 2.74
C PRO A 328 -0.41 9.62 2.65
N VAL A 329 -1.05 9.13 3.71
CA VAL A 329 -1.52 7.73 3.81
C VAL A 329 -3.02 7.62 4.08
N MET A 330 -3.66 8.72 4.47
CA MET A 330 -5.10 8.85 4.61
C MET A 330 -5.49 10.33 4.50
N VAL A 331 -6.67 10.59 3.96
CA VAL A 331 -7.33 11.90 3.99
C VAL A 331 -8.69 11.75 4.66
N VAL A 332 -9.12 12.80 5.34
CA VAL A 332 -10.44 12.91 5.97
C VAL A 332 -11.02 14.29 5.69
N GLU A 333 -12.35 14.37 5.64
CA GLU A 333 -13.09 15.62 5.64
C GLU A 333 -13.49 16.00 7.08
N ALA A 334 -13.80 17.27 7.31
CA ALA A 334 -14.31 17.71 8.60
C ALA A 334 -15.74 17.18 8.83
N GLU A 335 -15.97 16.48 9.93
CA GLU A 335 -17.30 16.03 10.36
C GLU A 335 -17.62 16.68 11.72
N HIS A 336 -18.68 17.46 11.79
CA HIS A 336 -19.12 18.13 13.04
C HIS A 336 -18.03 18.96 13.75
N GLY A 337 -17.11 19.57 12.99
CA GLY A 337 -16.00 20.35 13.54
C GLY A 337 -14.80 19.52 13.99
N GLU A 338 -14.73 18.24 13.63
CA GLU A 338 -13.64 17.33 13.96
C GLU A 338 -13.09 16.61 12.72
N TYR A 339 -11.80 16.31 12.74
CA TYR A 339 -11.14 15.42 11.77
C TYR A 339 -10.83 14.09 12.46
N ILE A 340 -11.45 13.02 11.99
CA ILE A 340 -11.41 11.71 12.65
C ILE A 340 -10.57 10.73 11.82
N PHE A 341 -9.32 10.54 12.22
CA PHE A 341 -8.43 9.55 11.64
C PHE A 341 -8.61 8.20 12.35
N LYS A 342 -9.54 7.39 11.85
CA LYS A 342 -9.79 6.03 12.35
C LYS A 342 -8.67 5.09 11.93
N ASP A 343 -8.46 4.02 12.69
CA ASP A 343 -7.63 2.87 12.33
C ASP A 343 -6.17 3.18 11.92
N LEU A 344 -5.51 4.11 12.62
CA LEU A 344 -4.08 4.40 12.41
C LEU A 344 -3.21 3.35 13.10
N GLY A 345 -2.22 2.80 12.38
CA GLY A 345 -1.25 1.88 12.98
C GLY A 345 -0.47 2.53 14.13
N ASN A 346 -0.39 1.83 15.26
CA ASN A 346 0.34 2.29 16.44
C ASN A 346 1.87 2.21 16.26
N ASP A 347 2.62 2.81 17.19
CA ASP A 347 4.08 2.83 17.22
C ASP A 347 4.74 3.49 16.00
N LEU A 348 4.17 4.62 15.57
CA LEU A 348 4.55 5.33 14.34
C LEU A 348 4.54 6.86 14.50
N LEU A 349 5.37 7.50 13.68
CA LEU A 349 5.43 8.95 13.54
C LEU A 349 4.44 9.44 12.49
N TYR A 350 3.61 10.41 12.88
CA TYR A 350 2.62 11.03 12.02
C TYR A 350 2.82 12.55 11.93
N SER A 351 2.43 13.11 10.79
CA SER A 351 2.26 14.55 10.60
C SER A 351 0.95 14.81 9.88
N VAL A 352 0.21 15.80 10.36
CA VAL A 352 -1.09 16.20 9.81
C VAL A 352 -0.88 17.44 8.96
N THR A 353 -1.29 17.43 7.70
CA THR A 353 -1.08 18.53 6.75
C THR A 353 -2.36 18.89 6.00
N THR A 354 -2.39 20.10 5.43
CA THR A 354 -3.40 20.50 4.46
C THR A 354 -2.82 20.59 3.06
N TYR A 355 -3.64 20.31 2.05
CA TYR A 355 -3.23 20.44 0.66
C TYR A 355 -3.96 21.63 0.03
N ASN A 356 -3.23 22.70 -0.28
CA ASN A 356 -3.73 23.78 -1.12
C ASN A 356 -2.99 23.74 -2.47
N LYS A 357 -3.70 23.96 -3.57
CA LYS A 357 -3.18 23.90 -4.96
C LYS A 357 -2.04 24.88 -5.24
N VAL A 358 -1.85 25.90 -4.39
CA VAL A 358 -0.86 26.98 -4.57
C VAL A 358 0.38 26.79 -3.70
N SER A 359 0.27 26.08 -2.57
CA SER A 359 1.36 25.81 -1.64
C SER A 359 0.93 24.72 -0.66
N PHE A 360 1.87 23.90 -0.20
CA PHE A 360 1.64 23.12 1.02
C PHE A 360 1.59 24.10 2.20
N GLU A 361 0.41 24.62 2.52
CA GLU A 361 0.20 25.24 3.82
C GLU A 361 0.27 24.11 4.85
N PHE A 362 1.44 23.97 5.46
CA PHE A 362 1.67 22.99 6.50
C PHE A 362 1.00 23.50 7.78
N ILE A 363 -0.25 23.10 8.02
CA ILE A 363 -0.57 22.76 9.39
C ILE A 363 0.41 21.64 9.77
N ASN A 364 1.05 21.73 10.92
CA ASN A 364 2.10 20.79 11.28
C ASN A 364 1.87 20.32 12.71
N LEU A 365 0.77 19.58 12.89
CA LEU A 365 0.68 18.72 14.07
C LEU A 365 1.52 17.48 13.77
N THR A 366 2.75 17.45 14.27
CA THR A 366 3.60 16.26 14.26
C THR A 366 3.50 15.57 15.61
N PHE A 367 3.28 14.26 15.60
CA PHE A 367 3.17 13.47 16.82
C PHE A 367 3.67 12.05 16.62
N TYR A 368 4.15 11.45 17.70
CA TYR A 368 4.40 10.02 17.77
C TYR A 368 3.18 9.36 18.43
N LEU A 369 2.60 8.38 17.75
CA LEU A 369 1.54 7.52 18.29
C LEU A 369 2.23 6.31 18.92
N ASP A 370 2.18 6.20 20.25
CA ASP A 370 2.89 5.12 20.94
C ASP A 370 2.25 3.74 20.72
N LYS A 371 2.86 2.69 21.26
CA LYS A 371 2.36 1.31 21.14
C LYS A 371 0.95 1.13 21.72
N SER A 372 0.60 1.92 22.73
CA SER A 372 -0.68 1.87 23.43
C SER A 372 -1.74 2.77 22.78
N GLY A 373 -1.38 3.54 21.75
CA GLY A 373 -2.29 4.47 21.08
C GLY A 373 -2.32 5.87 21.67
N ASN A 374 -1.39 6.21 22.58
CA ASN A 374 -1.31 7.56 23.12
C ASN A 374 -0.59 8.49 22.15
N MET A 375 -1.19 9.65 21.89
CA MET A 375 -0.60 10.69 21.06
C MET A 375 0.39 11.54 21.86
N ILE A 376 1.64 11.57 21.41
CA ILE A 376 2.71 12.41 21.99
C ILE A 376 3.03 13.51 20.98
N LYS A 377 2.51 14.72 21.23
CA LYS A 377 2.74 15.91 20.37
C LYS A 377 4.22 16.32 20.43
N LEU A 378 4.86 16.45 19.27
CA LEU A 378 6.28 16.76 19.13
C LEU A 378 6.48 18.23 18.80
N ASN A 379 6.53 19.04 19.85
CA ASN A 379 6.75 20.49 19.78
C ASN A 379 8.07 20.85 20.48
N PRO A 380 9.07 21.38 19.76
CA PRO A 380 10.36 21.70 20.36
C PRO A 380 10.22 22.74 21.47
N SER A 381 10.72 22.44 22.67
CA SER A 381 10.84 23.37 23.79
C SER A 381 12.24 23.93 23.87
N PHE A 382 12.36 25.26 23.89
CA PHE A 382 13.64 25.97 23.99
C PHE A 382 14.00 26.35 25.43
N GLU A 383 13.03 26.32 26.35
CA GLU A 383 13.23 26.56 27.78
C GLU A 383 13.94 25.37 28.43
N LYS A 384 13.47 24.16 28.11
CA LYS A 384 14.10 22.92 28.56
C LYS A 384 15.03 22.41 27.47
N LYS A 385 16.33 22.53 27.70
CA LYS A 385 17.36 21.99 26.81
C LYS A 385 17.89 20.66 27.33
N ILE A 386 18.36 19.83 26.41
CA ILE A 386 18.88 18.49 26.71
C ILE A 386 20.14 18.21 25.90
N ASP A 387 20.89 17.19 26.31
CA ASP A 387 22.02 16.66 25.57
C ASP A 387 21.59 15.39 24.81
N VAL A 388 21.93 15.31 23.53
CA VAL A 388 21.67 14.14 22.68
C VAL A 388 22.99 13.45 22.36
N ASN A 389 23.10 12.16 22.70
CA ASN A 389 24.29 11.34 22.50
C ASN A 389 23.96 10.15 21.59
N LEU A 390 24.56 10.13 20.39
CA LEU A 390 24.31 9.09 19.38
C LEU A 390 25.55 8.20 19.21
N HIS A 391 25.38 6.89 19.43
CA HIS A 391 26.40 5.87 19.18
C HIS A 391 26.21 5.14 17.82
N LYS A 392 25.02 5.25 17.22
CA LYS A 392 24.66 4.68 15.91
C LYS A 392 24.08 5.72 14.97
N ILE A 393 24.21 5.48 13.66
CA ILE A 393 23.81 6.47 12.64
C ILE A 393 22.42 6.22 12.03
N ARG A 394 21.76 5.11 12.39
CA ARG A 394 20.45 4.70 11.85
C ARG A 394 19.73 3.71 12.77
N SER A 395 18.47 3.42 12.45
CA SER A 395 17.68 2.37 13.11
C SER A 395 18.18 0.96 12.77
N ILE A 396 17.75 -0.03 13.57
CA ILE A 396 18.02 -1.46 13.33
C ILE A 396 17.50 -1.87 11.96
N GLU A 397 16.27 -1.50 11.62
CA GLU A 397 15.63 -1.88 10.36
C GLU A 397 16.35 -1.28 9.15
N MET A 398 16.84 -0.04 9.27
CA MET A 398 17.63 0.59 8.20
C MET A 398 19.00 -0.06 8.03
N GLU A 399 19.62 -0.52 9.12
CA GLU A 399 20.86 -1.28 9.07
C GLU A 399 20.64 -2.64 8.38
N GLN A 400 19.58 -3.37 8.76
CA GLN A 400 19.19 -4.62 8.12
C GLN A 400 18.87 -4.44 6.62
N LEU A 401 18.20 -3.36 6.23
CA LEU A 401 17.92 -3.06 4.82
C LEU A 401 19.19 -2.78 4.00
N GLU A 402 20.23 -2.16 4.58
CA GLU A 402 21.51 -2.03 3.87
C GLU A 402 22.27 -3.35 3.80
N GLU A 403 22.11 -4.24 4.79
CA GLU A 403 22.72 -5.57 4.74
C GLU A 403 22.05 -6.47 3.71
N LEU A 404 20.72 -6.46 3.63
CA LEU A 404 19.94 -7.21 2.63
C LEU A 404 20.31 -6.87 1.18
N LYS A 405 20.87 -5.69 0.92
CA LYS A 405 21.37 -5.32 -0.42
C LYS A 405 22.65 -6.06 -0.82
N LYS A 406 23.40 -6.59 0.17
CA LYS A 406 24.64 -7.34 -0.04
C LYS A 406 24.39 -8.84 -0.18
N GLY A 407 23.25 -9.31 0.30
CA GLY A 407 22.84 -10.71 0.26
C GLY A 407 21.94 -11.06 1.43
N TRP A 408 21.50 -12.32 1.49
CA TRP A 408 20.71 -12.86 2.59
C TRP A 408 21.63 -13.56 3.60
N ASP A 409 22.07 -12.83 4.63
CA ASP A 409 22.91 -13.33 5.72
C ASP A 409 22.11 -13.25 7.04
N VAL A 410 21.49 -14.37 7.42
CA VAL A 410 20.59 -14.44 8.58
C VAL A 410 21.34 -14.13 9.88
N ASP A 411 22.53 -14.68 10.07
CA ASP A 411 23.30 -14.50 11.30
C ASP A 411 23.66 -13.03 11.53
N LYS A 412 24.05 -12.34 10.45
CA LYS A 412 24.33 -10.92 10.51
C LYS A 412 23.08 -10.07 10.74
N LEU A 413 21.96 -10.41 10.10
CA LEU A 413 20.69 -9.72 10.30
C LEU A 413 20.17 -9.85 11.74
N LEU A 414 20.35 -11.03 12.35
CA LEU A 414 20.02 -11.28 13.76
C LEU A 414 21.01 -10.55 14.68
N SER A 415 22.31 -10.56 14.37
CA SER A 415 23.32 -9.79 15.11
C SER A 415 23.03 -8.29 15.12
N ILE A 416 22.48 -7.75 14.03
CA ILE A 416 22.01 -6.35 13.95
C ILE A 416 20.77 -6.15 14.84
N ALA A 417 19.82 -7.08 14.85
CA ALA A 417 18.64 -7.02 15.69
C ALA A 417 18.98 -7.04 17.19
N GLU A 418 20.02 -7.78 17.57
CA GLU A 418 20.57 -7.84 18.93
C GLU A 418 21.43 -6.61 19.28
N GLU A 419 21.61 -5.67 18.34
CA GLU A 419 22.53 -4.54 18.47
C GLU A 419 23.98 -4.97 18.80
N LYS A 420 24.40 -6.19 18.38
CA LYS A 420 25.80 -6.63 18.47
C LYS A 420 26.64 -6.06 17.33
N THR A 421 26.02 -5.85 16.17
CA THR A 421 26.62 -5.21 15.00
C THR A 421 25.77 -4.04 14.51
N TYR A 422 26.39 -2.87 14.33
CA TYR A 422 25.74 -1.68 13.81
C TYR A 422 26.77 -0.69 13.26
N THR A 423 26.35 0.19 12.36
CA THR A 423 27.25 1.21 11.83
C THR A 423 27.47 2.32 12.85
N ILE A 424 28.70 2.42 13.36
CA ILE A 424 29.15 3.53 14.21
C ILE A 424 29.50 4.78 13.39
N PRO A 425 29.37 5.99 13.97
CA PRO A 425 29.89 7.20 13.35
C PRO A 425 31.40 7.10 13.08
N THR A 426 31.86 7.62 11.94
CA THR A 426 33.27 7.60 11.53
C THR A 426 34.08 8.68 12.26
N LYS A 427 35.28 8.34 12.75
CA LYS A 427 36.21 9.31 13.35
C LYS A 427 36.50 10.46 12.40
N ASN A 428 36.61 11.68 12.93
CA ASN A 428 36.86 12.94 12.20
C ASN A 428 35.76 13.41 11.24
N ARG A 429 34.78 12.57 10.91
CA ARG A 429 33.63 12.93 10.07
C ARG A 429 32.69 13.86 10.84
N LYS A 430 32.17 14.87 10.15
CA LYS A 430 31.23 15.85 10.71
C LYS A 430 29.81 15.36 10.52
N TYR A 431 29.04 15.37 11.61
CA TYR A 431 27.62 15.03 11.62
C TYR A 431 26.79 16.22 12.05
N ASN A 432 25.63 16.37 11.44
CA ASN A 432 24.69 17.44 11.74
C ASN A 432 23.48 16.86 12.47
N LEU A 433 22.99 17.59 13.47
CA LEU A 433 21.70 17.34 14.08
C LEU A 433 20.73 18.42 13.63
N TYR A 434 19.52 18.00 13.28
CA TYR A 434 18.40 18.87 12.96
C TYR A 434 17.25 18.59 13.92
N TYR A 435 16.41 19.61 14.19
CA TYR A 435 15.09 19.42 14.78
C TYR A 435 14.00 19.85 13.78
N TRP A 436 12.81 19.28 13.93
CA TRP A 436 11.65 19.62 13.11
C TRP A 436 10.88 20.80 13.71
N GLN A 437 10.66 21.83 12.91
CA GLN A 437 9.71 22.92 13.18
C GLN A 437 9.16 23.44 11.85
N ASN A 438 8.24 22.68 11.25
CA ASN A 438 7.70 22.85 9.88
C ASN A 438 8.74 22.68 8.75
N LYS A 439 10.02 22.64 9.12
CA LYS A 439 11.19 22.33 8.29
C LYS A 439 12.28 21.76 9.18
N TRP A 440 13.25 21.08 8.57
CA TRP A 440 14.46 20.66 9.28
C TRP A 440 15.36 21.87 9.56
N ILE A 441 15.48 22.25 10.82
CA ILE A 441 16.35 23.34 11.28
C ILE A 441 17.60 22.74 11.90
N LYS A 442 18.76 23.15 11.40
CA LYS A 442 20.05 22.67 11.90
C LYS A 442 20.28 23.18 13.32
N THR A 443 20.50 22.26 14.24
CA THR A 443 20.84 22.56 15.63
C THR A 443 22.32 22.75 15.84
N GLY A 444 23.15 21.90 15.22
CA GLY A 444 24.58 21.92 15.44
C GLY A 444 25.36 20.93 14.58
N ILE A 445 26.67 20.96 14.75
CA ILE A 445 27.62 20.06 14.11
C ILE A 445 28.49 19.45 15.19
N SER A 446 28.68 18.14 15.13
CA SER A 446 29.56 17.42 16.04
C SER A 446 30.36 16.34 15.30
N LYS A 447 31.31 15.74 16.00
CA LYS A 447 32.16 14.65 15.52
C LYS A 447 32.19 13.55 16.57
N LEU A 448 32.53 12.34 16.17
CA LEU A 448 32.71 11.23 17.12
C LEU A 448 33.81 11.59 18.14
N LYS A 449 33.46 11.52 19.43
CA LYS A 449 34.35 11.64 20.59
C LYS A 449 33.95 10.60 21.63
N SER A 450 34.90 9.81 22.12
CA SER A 450 34.66 8.80 23.18
C SER A 450 33.45 7.89 22.88
N GLY A 451 33.36 7.37 21.65
CA GLY A 451 32.31 6.44 21.22
C GLY A 451 30.96 7.09 20.86
N ASN A 452 30.78 8.40 21.05
CA ASN A 452 29.51 9.08 20.78
C ASN A 452 29.67 10.34 19.93
N VAL A 453 28.61 10.70 19.21
CA VAL A 453 28.44 12.05 18.66
C VAL A 453 27.46 12.79 19.58
N SER A 454 27.99 13.75 20.33
CA SER A 454 27.23 14.52 21.32
C SER A 454 26.83 15.88 20.78
N PHE A 455 25.56 16.24 20.97
CA PHE A 455 25.02 17.58 20.74
C PHE A 455 24.48 18.09 22.07
N LYS A 456 25.02 19.22 22.53
CA LYS A 456 24.64 19.81 23.82
C LYS A 456 23.54 20.84 23.64
N GLU A 457 22.75 21.03 24.69
CA GLU A 457 21.78 22.13 24.80
C GLU A 457 20.80 22.21 23.62
N VAL A 458 20.30 21.07 23.14
CA VAL A 458 19.34 21.01 22.05
C VAL A 458 17.91 21.18 22.57
N PRO A 459 16.96 21.72 21.77
CA PRO A 459 15.57 21.86 22.20
C PRO A 459 14.99 20.50 22.59
N SER A 460 14.27 20.39 23.72
CA SER A 460 13.62 19.13 24.13
C SER A 460 12.25 18.93 23.47
N ASN A 461 11.62 17.76 23.67
CA ASN A 461 10.31 17.40 23.08
C ASN A 461 10.24 17.57 21.55
N ALA A 462 11.37 17.45 20.87
CA ALA A 462 11.47 17.65 19.43
C ALA A 462 11.59 16.33 18.67
N LEU A 463 11.18 16.36 17.41
CA LEU A 463 11.57 15.36 16.42
C LEU A 463 12.95 15.73 15.88
N TYR A 464 13.92 14.82 15.97
CA TYR A 464 15.28 15.06 15.50
C TYR A 464 15.59 14.28 14.24
N LEU A 465 16.58 14.76 13.48
CA LEU A 465 17.18 14.04 12.36
C LEU A 465 18.69 14.13 12.46
N PHE A 466 19.35 12.98 12.44
CA PHE A 466 20.81 12.88 12.43
C PHE A 466 21.27 12.58 11.01
N SER A 467 22.17 13.40 10.47
CA SER A 467 22.57 13.32 9.07
C SER A 467 24.04 13.63 8.87
N GLU A 468 24.61 12.99 7.87
CA GLU A 468 25.93 13.30 7.39
C GLU A 468 25.85 14.35 6.28
N GLY A 469 25.92 15.63 6.68
CA GLY A 469 25.68 16.74 5.75
C GLY A 469 24.23 17.18 5.77
N LYS A 470 23.65 17.43 4.60
CA LYS A 470 22.24 17.85 4.49
C LYS A 470 21.32 16.61 4.64
N PRO A 471 20.10 16.78 5.19
CA PRO A 471 19.10 15.72 5.26
C PRO A 471 18.95 15.00 3.92
N SER A 472 19.01 13.67 3.96
CA SER A 472 18.87 12.79 2.81
C SER A 472 17.68 11.85 2.99
N ASN A 473 17.29 11.16 1.92
CA ASN A 473 16.23 10.15 1.96
C ASN A 473 16.60 8.89 2.76
N LYS A 474 17.87 8.73 3.17
CA LYS A 474 18.35 7.63 3.99
C LYS A 474 18.30 7.94 5.48
N ASP A 475 18.16 9.21 5.86
CA ASP A 475 18.13 9.62 7.25
C ASP A 475 16.74 9.37 7.83
N ARG A 476 16.68 8.75 9.01
CA ARG A 476 15.44 8.48 9.74
C ARG A 476 15.28 9.43 10.93
N PRO A 477 14.08 9.96 11.17
CA PRO A 477 13.85 10.74 12.37
C PRO A 477 13.94 9.88 13.62
N PHE A 478 14.20 10.53 14.75
CA PHE A 478 14.14 9.90 16.06
C PHE A 478 13.64 10.91 17.09
N ILE A 479 13.20 10.39 18.23
CA ILE A 479 12.81 11.18 19.41
C ILE A 479 13.56 10.66 20.64
N LEU A 480 13.56 11.45 21.71
CA LEU A 480 13.85 10.93 23.04
C LEU A 480 12.55 10.50 23.71
N TYR A 481 12.35 9.18 23.78
CA TYR A 481 11.18 8.57 24.40
C TYR A 481 11.61 7.85 25.68
N LYS A 482 11.04 8.22 26.83
CA LYS A 482 11.43 7.70 28.15
C LYS A 482 12.95 7.78 28.40
N ASN A 483 13.55 8.94 28.06
CA ASN A 483 14.98 9.23 28.16
C ASN A 483 15.91 8.33 27.30
N GLN A 484 15.37 7.62 26.31
CA GLN A 484 16.13 6.81 25.36
C GLN A 484 15.89 7.26 23.92
N ILE A 485 16.89 7.07 23.07
CA ILE A 485 16.74 7.32 21.63
C ILE A 485 15.80 6.26 21.06
N LYS A 486 14.68 6.71 20.50
CA LYS A 486 13.79 5.89 19.71
C LYS A 486 13.83 6.39 18.27
N TRP A 487 14.42 5.58 17.39
CA TRP A 487 14.27 5.78 15.95
C TRP A 487 12.84 5.50 15.52
N LEU A 488 12.33 6.36 14.64
CA LEU A 488 10.95 6.36 14.17
C LEU A 488 10.85 5.91 12.73
#